data_AF-A0A2K3K5U3-F1
#
_entry.id   AF-A0A2K3K5U3-F1
#
_cell.length_a   1.000
_cell.length_b   1.000
_cell.length_c   1.000
_cell.angle_alpha   90.00
_cell.angle_beta   90.00
_cell.angle_gamma   90.00
#
_symmetry.space_group_name_H-M   'P 1'
#
loop_
_entity.id
_entity.type
_entity.pdbx_description
1 polymer ?
#
loop_
_entity_poly.entity_id
_entity_poly.type
_entity_poly.pdbx_seq_one_letter_code
_entity_poly.pdbx_strand_id
1 'polypeptide(L)' 'MEELKVSEASLIVYIHPSKSNQVSKDVPRELSSLLFTYSDIFDSVVLAYDINSLYKCAKILPGVCPYFGVNLK' A
#
# COMPACT_ATOMS: atom_id res chain seq x y z
N MET A 1 -4.25 27.45 -4.44
CA MET A 1 -3.87 26.06 -4.79
C MET A 1 -2.74 25.62 -3.85
N GLU A 2 -2.92 25.83 -2.54
CA GLU A 2 -1.91 25.64 -1.48
C GLU A 2 -2.29 24.52 -0.50
N GLU A 3 -3.46 23.89 -0.68
CA GLU A 3 -3.99 22.85 0.22
C GLU A 3 -3.69 21.41 -0.25
N LEU A 4 -3.12 21.25 -1.44
CA LEU A 4 -2.71 19.96 -1.96
C LEU A 4 -1.22 19.75 -1.71
N LYS A 5 -0.89 18.74 -0.92
CA LYS A 5 0.48 18.36 -0.60
C LYS A 5 0.80 17.01 -1.24
N VAL A 6 1.87 16.97 -2.02
CA VAL A 6 2.48 15.71 -2.46
C VAL A 6 3.42 15.24 -1.36
N SER A 7 3.26 13.99 -0.92
CA SER A 7 4.09 13.39 0.12
C SER A 7 4.65 12.06 -0.38
N GLU A 8 5.97 11.88 -0.24
CA GLU A 8 6.62 10.59 -0.47
C GLU A 8 6.55 9.76 0.82
N ALA A 9 6.14 8.50 0.71
CA ALA A 9 6.03 7.61 1.85
C ALA A 9 6.43 6.18 1.49
N SER A 10 7.21 5.55 2.36
CA SER A 10 7.50 4.11 2.28
C SER A 10 6.41 3.34 3.03
N LEU A 11 5.59 2.60 2.30
CA LEU A 11 4.46 1.84 2.83
C LEU A 11 4.70 0.33 2.73
N ILE A 12 4.04 -0.44 3.61
CA ILE A 12 4.01 -1.89 3.54
C ILE A 12 2.56 -2.33 3.36
N VAL A 13 2.27 -3.02 2.25
CA VAL A 13 0.94 -3.58 1.99
C VAL A 13 0.94 -5.06 2.35
N TYR A 14 0.05 -5.45 3.24
CA TYR A 14 -0.11 -6.85 3.64
C TYR A 14 -1.12 -7.55 2.76
N ILE A 15 -0.68 -8.59 2.07
CA ILE A 15 -1.51 -9.35 1.14
C ILE A 15 -1.63 -10.79 1.64
N HIS A 16 -2.84 -11.33 1.49
CA HIS A 16 -3.10 -12.72 1.82
C HIS A 16 -2.36 -13.67 0.86
N PRO A 17 -1.75 -14.76 1.33
CA PRO A 17 -0.92 -15.67 0.52
C PRO A 17 -1.63 -16.27 -0.70
N SER A 18 -2.96 -16.45 -0.64
CA SER A 18 -3.76 -16.90 -1.78
C SER A 18 -3.67 -15.97 -2.99
N LYS A 19 -3.26 -14.72 -2.79
CA LYS A 19 -3.13 -13.70 -3.83
C LYS A 19 -1.67 -13.37 -4.19
N SER A 20 -0.73 -14.21 -3.77
CA SER A 20 0.71 -14.07 -4.06
C SER A 20 1.06 -13.95 -5.54
N ASN A 21 0.29 -14.58 -6.43
CA ASN A 21 0.49 -14.46 -7.88
C ASN A 21 -0.13 -13.20 -8.50
N GLN A 22 -0.88 -12.41 -7.73
CA GLN A 22 -1.64 -11.24 -8.21
C GLN A 22 -1.24 -9.92 -7.53
N VAL A 23 -0.04 -9.86 -6.95
CA VAL A 23 0.48 -8.69 -6.22
C VAL A 23 0.37 -7.39 -7.02
N SER A 24 0.65 -7.43 -8.32
CA SER A 24 0.55 -6.24 -9.19
C SER A 24 -0.87 -5.69 -9.33
N LYS A 25 -1.90 -6.51 -9.05
CA LYS A 25 -3.31 -6.09 -9.06
C LYS A 25 -3.82 -5.79 -7.64
N ASP A 26 -3.42 -6.59 -6.66
CA ASP A 26 -3.90 -6.41 -5.29
C ASP A 26 -3.28 -5.18 -4.61
N VAL A 27 -2.01 -4.84 -4.89
CA VAL A 27 -1.42 -3.62 -4.30
C VAL A 27 -2.19 -2.35 -4.71
N PRO A 28 -2.44 -2.07 -6.02
CA PRO A 28 -3.26 -0.93 -6.39
C PRO A 28 -4.69 -1.01 -5.83
N ARG A 29 -5.25 -2.22 -5.69
CA ARG A 29 -6.59 -2.40 -5.12
C ARG A 29 -6.64 -1.98 -3.65
N GLU A 30 -5.65 -2.37 -2.86
CA GLU A 30 -5.53 -1.93 -1.46
C GLU A 30 -5.27 -0.43 -1.37
N LEU A 31 -4.37 0.13 -2.19
CA LEU A 31 -4.12 1.58 -2.21
C LEU A 31 -5.35 2.39 -2.65
N SER A 32 -6.12 1.86 -3.60
CA SER A 32 -7.36 2.51 -4.05
C SER A 32 -8.43 2.54 -2.96
N SER A 33 -8.37 1.63 -1.98
CA SER A 33 -9.28 1.67 -0.83
C SER A 33 -8.99 2.84 0.12
N LEU A 34 -7.79 3.42 0.06
CA LEU A 34 -7.41 4.60 0.85
C LEU A 34 -7.86 5.91 0.19
N LEU A 35 -8.20 5.90 -1.10
CA LEU A 35 -8.64 7.10 -1.82
C LEU A 35 -9.93 7.66 -1.21
N PHE A 36 -9.99 8.99 -1.14
CA PHE A 36 -11.09 9.76 -0.55
C PHE A 36 -11.38 9.43 0.92
N THR A 37 -10.45 8.78 1.61
CA THR A 37 -10.53 8.47 3.03
C THR A 37 -9.45 9.25 3.78
N TYR A 38 -9.75 9.68 5.00
CA TYR A 38 -8.76 10.27 5.88
C TYR A 38 -7.78 9.19 6.36
N SER A 39 -6.49 9.46 6.23
CA SER A 39 -5.43 8.55 6.63
C SER A 39 -4.64 9.15 7.78
N ASP A 40 -4.58 8.43 8.89
CA ASP A 40 -3.78 8.83 10.06
C ASP A 40 -2.27 8.92 9.74
N ILE A 41 -1.80 8.19 8.71
CA ILE A 41 -0.40 8.20 8.27
C ILE A 41 -0.05 9.55 7.65
N PHE A 42 -1.00 10.15 6.93
CA PHE A 42 -0.81 11.41 6.20
C PHE A 42 -1.45 12.61 6.89
N ASP A 43 -2.17 12.39 8.00
CA ASP A 43 -2.97 13.40 8.71
C ASP A 43 -3.87 14.21 7.75
N SER A 44 -4.39 13.54 6.72
CA SER A 44 -5.13 14.17 5.62
C SER A 44 -5.88 13.14 4.77
N VAL A 45 -6.71 13.64 3.85
CA VAL A 45 -7.45 12.81 2.89
C VAL A 45 -6.58 12.50 1.69
N VAL A 46 -6.47 11.22 1.34
CA VAL A 46 -5.70 10.78 0.16
C VAL A 46 -6.55 10.97 -1.10
N LEU A 47 -6.05 11.73 -2.08
CA LEU A 47 -6.78 12.02 -3.32
C LEU A 47 -6.26 11.26 -4.54
N ALA A 48 -4.96 10.99 -4.56
CA ALA A 48 -4.28 10.26 -5.61
C ALA A 48 -3.06 9.57 -5.04
N TYR A 49 -2.61 8.52 -5.71
CA TYR A 49 -1.33 7.87 -5.44
C TYR A 49 -0.63 7.58 -6.76
N ASP A 50 0.68 7.49 -6.71
CA ASP A 50 1.52 6.96 -7.77
C ASP A 50 2.49 5.95 -7.16
N ILE A 51 2.79 4.87 -7.90
CA ILE A 51 3.64 3.78 -7.43
C ILE A 51 4.84 3.70 -8.35
N ASN A 52 6.00 4.13 -7.85
CA ASN A 52 7.24 4.12 -8.64
C ASN A 52 7.77 2.70 -8.83
N SER A 53 7.72 1.85 -7.79
CA SER A 53 8.15 0.46 -7.89
C SER A 53 7.56 -0.46 -6.82
N LEU A 54 7.31 -1.71 -7.21
CA LEU A 54 6.96 -2.79 -6.28
C LEU A 54 8.22 -3.59 -5.96
N TYR A 55 8.60 -3.71 -4.68
CA TYR A 55 9.67 -4.63 -4.31
C TYR A 55 9.23 -6.08 -4.54
N LYS A 56 10.00 -6.82 -5.35
CA LYS A 56 9.81 -8.27 -5.57
C LYS A 56 9.95 -9.10 -4.28
N CYS A 57 10.69 -8.58 -3.29
CA CYS A 57 10.92 -9.28 -2.04
C CYS A 57 9.86 -8.88 -1.00
N ALA A 58 8.86 -9.75 -0.84
CA ALA A 58 7.91 -9.65 0.25
C ALA A 58 8.34 -10.51 1.45
N LYS A 59 8.15 -9.98 2.67
CA LYS A 59 8.45 -10.73 3.90
C LYS A 59 7.18 -11.38 4.42
N ILE A 60 7.19 -12.69 4.61
CA ILE A 60 6.10 -13.40 5.29
C ILE A 60 6.14 -13.04 6.77
N LEU A 61 5.02 -12.56 7.30
CA LEU A 61 4.87 -12.32 8.73
C LEU A 61 4.64 -13.65 9.46
N PRO A 62 5.43 -13.96 10.50
CA PRO A 62 5.17 -15.13 11.33
C PRO A 62 3.91 -14.89 12.18
N GLY A 63 2.91 -15.76 12.06
CA GLY A 63 1.65 -15.65 12.79
C GLY A 63 0.65 -16.76 12.43
N VAL A 64 -0.49 -16.79 13.11
CA VAL A 64 -1.55 -17.79 12.90
C VAL A 64 -2.18 -17.66 11.50
N CYS A 65 -2.37 -16.42 11.03
CA CYS A 65 -2.79 -16.13 9.66
C CYS A 65 -1.57 -15.60 8.89
N PRO A 66 -0.97 -16.39 7.98
CA PRO A 66 0.15 -15.92 7.20
C PRO A 66 -0.30 -14.78 6.29
N TYR A 67 0.42 -13.66 6.33
CA TYR A 67 0.36 -12.57 5.34
C TYR A 67 1.77 -12.30 4.87
N PHE A 68 1.91 -11.83 3.62
CA PHE A 68 3.20 -11.33 3.14
C PHE A 68 3.11 -9.82 2.94
N GLY A 69 4.10 -9.11 3.48
CA GLY A 69 4.23 -7.66 3.36
C GLY A 69 5.01 -7.29 2.11
N VAL A 70 4.40 -6.51 1.23
CA VAL A 70 5.01 -5.94 0.03
C VAL A 70 5.44 -4.51 0.34
N ASN A 71 6.74 -4.24 0.22
CA ASN A 71 7.27 -2.89 0.43
C ASN A 71 7.06 -2.04 -0.82
N LEU A 72 6.53 -0.83 -0.63
CA LEU A 72 6.33 0.18 -1.65
C LEU A 72 7.37 1.31 -1.47
N LYS A 73 7.94 1.78 -2.59
CA LYS A 73 8.81 2.95 -2.68
C LYS A 73 8.25 3.93 -3.69
#